data_AF-A0A7R9WVC7-F1
#
_entry.id   AF-A0A7R9WVC7-F1
#
_cell.length_a   1.000
_cell.length_b   1.000
_cell.length_c   1.000
_cell.angle_alpha   90.00
_cell.angle_beta   90.00
_cell.angle_gamma   90.00
#
_symmetry.space_group_name_H-M   'P 1'
#
loop_
_entity.id
_entity.type
_entity.pdbx_description
1 polymer ?
#
loop_
_entity_poly.entity_id
_entity_poly.type
_entity_poly.pdbx_seq_one_letter_code
_entity_poly.pdbx_strand_id
1 'polypeptide(L)'
;MCWKGRNITSFIIALQLQSGIMTRPAMALSSPPFVQSYLQRLGLSATDTNTVANTDVNTVANINGCNSEKNINININKPTFEDLCRITEAHLANIPFENLGQHGAKGGLQTLDMTSIEDKILTRQRGGFCLELNSILAKLLSTMGLHVQYVPAIVHRPDGDDDGFDHPATHLFLLVRLDDHDSQQYFVDVGFGEPAIHPLRYPALDEIQITAEGMQSRFVPDGTDIVLEYKKGGVWTPRLKWDAQIDATRTLEDFAQCLKQVQDVNCNFGQKTIVCSVTRDWKYTVAGSKFKVTGPGRMSMADDGVAPVAAQELSSKDEVRSILESKFGIAMEETETLDMSRSLAAEDKVWATF
;
A
#
# COMPACT_ATOMS: atom_id res chain seq x y z
N MET A 1 41.33 9.58 85.32
CA MET A 1 42.17 8.68 84.49
C MET A 1 41.86 8.95 83.02
N CYS A 2 42.91 9.24 82.23
CA CYS A 2 43.08 9.20 80.76
C CYS A 2 41.91 9.63 79.84
N TRP A 3 41.98 10.68 79.00
CA TRP A 3 42.96 11.12 77.97
C TRP A 3 43.04 10.24 76.71
N LYS A 4 42.51 10.78 75.59
CA LYS A 4 43.01 10.83 74.18
C LYS A 4 41.88 11.55 73.38
N GLY A 5 42.03 12.75 72.81
CA GLY A 5 42.97 13.22 71.76
C GLY A 5 42.50 12.70 70.38
N ARG A 6 42.19 13.46 69.31
CA ARG A 6 42.56 14.82 68.85
C ARG A 6 41.50 15.37 67.86
N ASN A 7 41.53 16.69 67.70
CA ASN A 7 40.92 17.51 66.63
C ASN A 7 41.39 17.14 65.22
N ILE A 8 40.62 17.55 64.20
CA ILE A 8 40.99 18.28 62.96
C ILE A 8 39.68 18.65 62.23
N THR A 9 39.22 19.90 62.31
CA THR A 9 39.39 21.01 61.35
C THR A 9 38.23 21.11 60.32
N SER A 10 37.67 22.32 60.27
CA SER A 10 36.63 22.85 59.40
C SER A 10 36.70 22.45 57.93
N PHE A 11 35.54 22.16 57.33
CA PHE A 11 35.21 22.55 55.96
C PHE A 11 33.68 22.69 55.83
N ILE A 12 33.20 23.93 55.71
CA ILE A 12 31.86 24.24 55.24
C ILE A 12 31.89 24.14 53.73
N ILE A 13 31.17 23.17 53.15
CA ILE A 13 30.86 23.16 51.72
C ILE A 13 29.33 23.17 51.60
N ALA A 14 28.81 24.35 51.30
CA ALA A 14 27.45 24.50 50.80
C ALA A 14 27.42 23.89 49.39
N LEU A 15 26.71 22.77 49.22
CA LEU A 15 26.34 22.30 47.88
C LEU A 15 25.27 23.24 47.33
N GLN A 16 25.68 24.14 46.41
CA GLN A 16 24.76 24.73 45.45
C GLN A 16 24.26 23.62 44.53
N LEU A 17 22.98 23.28 44.65
CA LEU A 17 22.25 22.55 43.63
C LEU A 17 22.15 23.44 42.38
N GLN A 18 23.09 23.31 41.46
CA GLN A 18 22.90 23.78 40.09
C GLN A 18 21.87 22.86 39.43
N SER A 19 20.68 23.42 39.18
CA SER A 19 19.68 22.88 38.26
C SER A 19 20.24 22.90 36.84
N GLY A 20 21.11 21.95 36.52
CA GLY A 20 21.51 21.65 35.16
C GLY A 20 20.46 20.79 34.50
N ILE A 21 19.47 21.41 33.85
CA ILE A 21 18.72 20.72 32.80
C ILE A 21 19.75 20.45 31.70
N MET A 22 20.33 19.25 31.68
CA MET A 22 21.00 18.74 30.49
C MET A 22 19.93 18.53 29.42
N THR A 23 19.63 19.59 28.67
CA THR A 23 18.99 19.44 27.38
C THR A 23 19.94 18.60 26.53
N ARG A 24 19.63 17.31 26.36
CA ARG A 24 20.17 16.53 25.24
C ARG A 24 19.96 17.39 23.99
N PRO A 25 20.98 17.64 23.16
CA PRO A 25 20.73 18.26 21.87
C PRO A 25 19.75 17.36 21.15
N ALA A 26 18.63 17.92 20.68
CA ALA A 26 17.79 17.26 19.70
C ALA A 26 18.67 17.06 18.46
N MET A 27 19.31 15.89 18.36
CA MET A 27 19.77 15.41 17.07
C MET A 27 18.50 15.35 16.22
N ALA A 28 18.43 16.20 15.21
CA ALA A 28 17.53 15.97 14.09
C ALA A 28 17.90 14.57 13.57
N LEU A 29 17.12 13.56 13.96
CA LEU A 29 17.24 12.24 13.38
C LEU A 29 16.77 12.43 11.95
N SER A 30 17.72 12.57 11.02
CA SER A 30 17.45 12.47 9.60
C SER A 30 16.60 11.23 9.36
N SER A 31 15.55 11.36 8.55
CA SER A 31 14.69 10.24 8.17
C SER A 31 15.54 9.01 7.80
N PRO A 32 15.20 7.79 8.27
CA PRO A 32 15.95 6.59 7.90
C PRO A 32 16.09 6.48 6.36
N PRO A 33 17.25 6.05 5.81
CA PRO A 33 17.47 6.03 4.36
C PRO A 33 16.37 5.33 3.56
N PHE A 34 15.81 4.25 4.12
CA PHE A 34 14.67 3.53 3.54
C PHE A 34 13.41 4.41 3.43
N VAL A 35 13.04 5.14 4.49
CA VAL A 35 11.88 6.04 4.50
C VAL A 35 12.03 7.12 3.44
N GLN A 36 13.23 7.70 3.32
CA GLN A 36 13.51 8.71 2.31
C GLN A 36 13.38 8.15 0.89
N SER A 37 14.01 7.00 0.60
CA SER A 37 13.92 6.35 -0.71
C SER A 37 12.49 5.99 -1.09
N TYR A 38 11.71 5.50 -0.12
CA TYR A 38 10.31 5.16 -0.35
C TYR A 38 9.47 6.42 -0.62
N LEU A 39 9.54 7.45 0.22
CA LEU A 39 8.78 8.68 0.01
C LEU A 39 9.17 9.34 -1.31
N GLN A 40 10.46 9.30 -1.70
CA GLN A 40 10.90 9.74 -3.02
C GLN A 40 10.24 8.93 -4.15
N ARG A 41 10.13 7.59 -4.01
CA ARG A 41 9.41 6.73 -4.97
C ARG A 41 7.94 7.10 -5.11
N LEU A 42 7.33 7.70 -4.08
CA LEU A 42 5.97 8.23 -4.06
C LEU A 42 5.85 9.67 -4.58
N GLY A 43 6.96 10.37 -4.82
CA GLY A 43 6.95 11.81 -5.09
C GLY A 43 6.63 12.67 -3.86
N LEU A 44 6.85 12.14 -2.66
CA LEU A 44 6.63 12.80 -1.38
C LEU A 44 7.96 13.18 -0.71
N SER A 45 7.89 14.08 0.28
CA SER A 45 9.05 14.48 1.11
C SER A 45 8.76 14.24 2.59
N ALA A 46 9.82 14.06 3.39
CA ALA A 46 9.68 13.90 4.84
C ALA A 46 9.82 15.25 5.56
N THR A 47 9.12 15.40 6.69
CA THR A 47 9.33 16.48 7.67
C THR A 47 9.45 15.93 9.07
N ASP A 48 10.38 16.50 9.83
CA ASP A 48 10.70 16.08 11.19
C ASP A 48 10.06 16.98 12.27
N THR A 49 9.39 18.07 11.88
CA THR A 49 8.89 19.07 12.83
C THR A 49 7.46 18.78 13.30
N ASN A 50 7.25 18.75 14.63
CA ASN A 50 5.94 18.72 15.32
C ASN A 50 5.05 19.96 15.08
N THR A 51 5.31 20.75 14.03
CA THR A 51 4.60 21.99 13.71
C THR A 51 4.16 21.96 12.27
N VAL A 52 2.96 21.45 12.00
CA VAL A 52 2.22 21.83 10.80
C VAL A 52 0.85 22.30 11.26
N ALA A 53 0.64 23.62 11.20
CA ALA A 53 -0.69 24.18 11.25
C ALA A 53 -1.42 23.75 9.99
N ASN A 54 -2.64 23.23 10.14
CA ASN A 54 -3.59 23.04 9.05
C ASN A 54 -3.63 24.30 8.18
N THR A 55 -3.15 24.21 6.95
CA THR A 55 -3.52 25.13 5.90
C THR A 55 -4.48 24.40 4.99
N ASP A 56 -5.70 24.93 4.92
CA ASP A 56 -6.86 24.39 4.20
C ASP A 56 -6.50 23.92 2.78
N VAL A 57 -6.88 22.67 2.48
CA VAL A 57 -6.77 22.07 1.15
C VAL A 57 -8.07 22.37 0.40
N ASN A 58 -7.99 23.18 -0.64
CA ASN A 58 -9.03 23.30 -1.66
C ASN A 58 -8.40 23.34 -3.05
N THR A 59 -8.99 22.54 -3.96
CA THR A 59 -8.82 22.44 -5.43
C THR A 59 -7.50 21.94 -6.00
N VAL A 60 -7.38 21.28 -7.17
CA VAL A 60 -8.13 20.32 -8.01
C VAL A 60 -7.11 19.92 -9.11
N ALA A 61 -7.16 18.67 -9.59
CA ALA A 61 -6.55 18.09 -10.81
C ALA A 61 -5.75 18.98 -11.78
N ASN A 62 -4.54 18.55 -12.16
CA ASN A 62 -4.22 18.25 -13.57
C ASN A 62 -2.91 17.46 -13.77
N ILE A 63 -2.96 16.49 -14.68
CA ILE A 63 -1.84 15.69 -15.16
C ILE A 63 -1.40 16.28 -16.51
N ASN A 64 -0.08 16.34 -16.75
CA ASN A 64 0.64 16.80 -17.96
C ASN A 64 0.99 18.30 -18.02
N GLY A 65 2.02 18.69 -17.25
CA GLY A 65 2.70 19.97 -17.40
C GLY A 65 3.55 20.29 -16.18
N CYS A 66 4.87 20.24 -16.32
CA CYS A 66 5.83 20.59 -15.29
C CYS A 66 5.60 22.05 -14.79
N ASN A 67 4.96 22.22 -13.62
CA ASN A 67 5.52 22.93 -12.46
C ASN A 67 4.52 23.11 -11.30
N SER A 68 4.98 22.63 -10.14
CA SER A 68 4.74 23.15 -8.78
C SER A 68 3.32 23.21 -8.21
N GLU A 69 2.88 22.11 -7.60
CA GLU A 69 2.44 22.21 -6.21
C GLU A 69 3.45 21.50 -5.29
N LYS A 70 3.92 22.30 -4.34
CA LYS A 70 5.04 22.13 -3.41
C LYS A 70 5.03 20.79 -2.68
N ASN A 71 6.18 20.13 -2.63
CA ASN A 71 6.59 19.08 -1.69
C ASN A 71 5.55 18.78 -0.61
N ILE A 72 4.66 17.82 -0.87
CA ILE A 72 3.77 17.30 0.15
C ILE A 72 4.66 16.62 1.18
N ASN A 73 4.67 17.20 2.38
CA ASN A 73 5.50 16.78 3.47
C ASN A 73 4.73 15.82 4.37
N ILE A 74 5.33 14.66 4.62
CA ILE A 74 4.84 13.65 5.54
C ILE A 74 5.52 13.87 6.89
N ASN A 75 4.74 14.00 7.96
CA ASN A 75 5.30 13.96 9.31
C ASN A 75 5.69 12.52 9.65
N ILE A 76 6.98 12.21 9.68
CA ILE A 76 7.45 10.84 9.90
C ILE A 76 7.58 10.45 11.38
N ASN A 77 7.56 11.43 12.28
CA ASN A 77 7.72 11.22 13.72
C ASN A 77 6.38 11.10 14.45
N LYS A 78 5.34 11.72 13.90
CA LYS A 78 3.96 11.60 14.38
C LYS A 78 2.99 11.64 13.20
N PRO A 79 2.90 10.54 12.43
CA PRO A 79 2.07 10.49 11.24
C PRO A 79 0.58 10.60 11.59
N THR A 80 -0.14 11.42 10.85
CA THR A 80 -1.59 11.62 11.03
C THR A 80 -2.40 10.72 10.09
N PHE A 81 -3.72 10.69 10.27
CA PHE A 81 -4.61 10.02 9.30
C PHE A 81 -4.49 10.65 7.91
N GLU A 82 -4.31 11.97 7.82
CA GLU A 82 -4.10 12.66 6.55
C GLU A 82 -2.79 12.26 5.87
N ASP A 83 -1.71 12.07 6.65
CA ASP A 83 -0.45 11.53 6.13
C ASP A 83 -0.64 10.11 5.60
N LEU A 84 -1.41 9.26 6.31
CA LEU A 84 -1.72 7.91 5.84
C LEU A 84 -2.54 7.92 4.54
N CYS A 85 -3.51 8.83 4.40
CA CYS A 85 -4.25 9.06 3.14
C CYS A 85 -3.31 9.49 2.00
N ARG A 86 -2.40 10.43 2.26
CA ARG A 86 -1.43 10.92 1.26
C ARG A 86 -0.48 9.81 0.80
N ILE A 87 0.04 9.00 1.74
CA ILE A 87 0.93 7.88 1.43
C ILE A 87 0.22 6.81 0.60
N THR A 88 -1.00 6.44 0.98
CA THR A 88 -1.78 5.39 0.28
C THR A 88 -2.19 5.84 -1.12
N GLU A 89 -2.70 7.06 -1.27
CA GLU A 89 -3.04 7.66 -2.56
C GLU A 89 -1.80 7.76 -3.48
N ALA A 90 -0.66 8.22 -2.94
CA ALA A 90 0.58 8.32 -3.70
C ALA A 90 1.18 6.96 -4.07
N HIS A 91 1.05 5.94 -3.21
CA HIS A 91 1.50 4.58 -3.51
C HIS A 91 0.76 4.03 -4.72
N LEU A 92 -0.56 4.07 -4.70
CA LEU A 92 -1.41 3.55 -5.78
C LEU A 92 -1.18 4.26 -7.11
N ALA A 93 -0.87 5.55 -7.06
CA ALA A 93 -0.59 6.35 -8.24
C ALA A 93 0.80 6.08 -8.85
N ASN A 94 1.81 5.81 -8.02
CA ASN A 94 3.21 5.77 -8.47
C ASN A 94 3.80 4.36 -8.55
N ILE A 95 3.35 3.42 -7.73
CA ILE A 95 3.86 2.04 -7.66
C ILE A 95 2.76 1.12 -8.21
N PRO A 96 2.92 0.58 -9.42
CA PRO A 96 1.85 -0.21 -10.04
C PRO A 96 1.71 -1.57 -9.35
N PHE A 97 0.48 -2.08 -9.34
CA PHE A 97 0.27 -3.51 -9.20
C PHE A 97 0.71 -4.20 -10.51
N GLU A 98 1.54 -5.23 -10.42
CA GLU A 98 2.04 -5.94 -11.59
C GLU A 98 2.43 -7.39 -11.27
N ASN A 99 2.32 -8.26 -12.28
CA ASN A 99 2.74 -9.65 -12.20
C ASN A 99 3.74 -10.06 -13.30
N LEU A 100 4.48 -9.09 -13.87
CA LEU A 100 5.38 -9.30 -15.01
C LEU A 100 6.50 -10.28 -14.69
N GLY A 101 6.89 -10.41 -13.42
CA GLY A 101 7.84 -11.41 -12.95
C GLY A 101 7.44 -12.85 -13.28
N GLN A 102 6.14 -13.17 -13.22
CA GLN A 102 5.62 -14.48 -13.65
C GLN A 102 5.81 -14.69 -15.14
N HIS A 103 5.79 -13.61 -15.91
CA HIS A 103 5.93 -13.59 -17.37
C HIS A 103 7.36 -13.29 -17.81
N GLY A 104 8.36 -13.60 -16.96
CA GLY A 104 9.77 -13.58 -17.35
C GLY A 104 10.42 -12.20 -17.39
N ALA A 105 9.73 -11.13 -16.97
CA ALA A 105 10.40 -9.83 -16.79
C ALA A 105 11.51 -9.92 -15.74
N LYS A 106 12.50 -9.01 -15.82
CA LYS A 106 13.63 -9.02 -14.89
C LYS A 106 13.13 -8.92 -13.44
N GLY A 107 13.88 -9.46 -12.49
CA GLY A 107 13.55 -9.36 -11.05
C GLY A 107 12.79 -10.54 -10.48
N GLY A 108 12.52 -11.55 -11.30
CA GLY A 108 12.04 -12.84 -10.84
C GLY A 108 10.58 -12.82 -10.40
N LEU A 109 10.18 -13.96 -9.85
CA LEU A 109 8.85 -14.17 -9.29
C LEU A 109 8.66 -13.30 -8.03
N GLN A 110 7.40 -13.15 -7.63
CA GLN A 110 7.02 -12.55 -6.34
C GLN A 110 7.82 -13.20 -5.21
N THR A 111 8.14 -12.44 -4.17
CA THR A 111 8.96 -12.93 -3.05
C THR A 111 8.48 -12.35 -1.72
N LEU A 112 8.85 -13.01 -0.62
CA LEU A 112 8.69 -12.49 0.75
C LEU A 112 10.01 -11.88 1.28
N ASP A 113 11.11 -12.00 0.54
CA ASP A 113 12.40 -11.44 0.93
C ASP A 113 12.40 -9.92 0.79
N MET A 114 12.39 -9.22 1.93
CA MET A 114 12.27 -7.76 1.98
C MET A 114 13.41 -7.04 1.21
N THR A 115 14.62 -7.60 1.21
CA THR A 115 15.75 -7.02 0.46
C THR A 115 15.46 -7.03 -1.05
N SER A 116 14.93 -8.15 -1.56
CA SER A 116 14.53 -8.30 -2.96
C SER A 116 13.32 -7.42 -3.31
N ILE A 117 12.37 -7.28 -2.39
CA ILE A 117 11.21 -6.38 -2.55
C ILE A 117 11.68 -4.92 -2.69
N GLU A 118 12.59 -4.48 -1.81
CA GLU A 118 13.17 -3.14 -1.84
C GLU A 118 13.95 -2.87 -3.13
N ASP A 119 14.80 -3.80 -3.56
CA ASP A 119 15.53 -3.67 -4.82
C ASP A 119 14.57 -3.55 -6.01
N LYS A 120 13.57 -4.43 -6.07
CA LYS A 120 12.58 -4.44 -7.15
C LYS A 120 11.80 -3.12 -7.20
N ILE A 121 11.21 -2.69 -6.09
CA ILE A 121 10.24 -1.58 -6.07
C ILE A 121 10.93 -0.21 -6.03
N LEU A 122 12.00 -0.07 -5.24
CA LEU A 122 12.66 1.21 -5.01
C LEU A 122 13.81 1.45 -5.99
N THR A 123 14.73 0.49 -6.13
CA THR A 123 15.92 0.65 -6.98
C THR A 123 15.56 0.52 -8.47
N ARG A 124 14.82 -0.53 -8.81
CA ARG A 124 14.45 -0.87 -10.20
C ARG A 124 13.12 -0.27 -10.63
N GLN A 125 12.48 0.47 -9.72
CA GLN A 125 11.22 1.21 -9.93
C GLN A 125 10.07 0.36 -10.48
N ARG A 126 10.11 -0.94 -10.24
CA ARG A 126 9.02 -1.85 -10.59
C ARG A 126 7.85 -1.71 -9.62
N GLY A 127 6.75 -2.34 -10.00
CA GLY A 127 5.63 -2.60 -9.13
C GLY A 127 5.82 -3.89 -8.31
N GLY A 128 4.70 -4.45 -7.88
CA GLY A 128 4.66 -5.78 -7.31
C GLY A 128 3.24 -6.32 -7.16
N PHE A 129 3.16 -7.47 -6.50
CA PHE A 129 1.90 -8.11 -6.14
C PHE A 129 1.43 -7.70 -4.73
N CYS A 130 0.25 -8.16 -4.28
CA CYS A 130 -0.28 -7.76 -2.96
C CYS A 130 0.70 -8.02 -1.80
N LEU A 131 1.39 -9.17 -1.82
CA LEU A 131 2.41 -9.53 -0.82
C LEU A 131 3.60 -8.58 -0.82
N GLU A 132 4.07 -8.13 -1.99
CA GLU A 132 5.23 -7.24 -2.09
C GLU A 132 4.83 -5.80 -1.73
N LEU A 133 3.70 -5.32 -2.27
CA LEU A 133 3.22 -3.95 -2.12
C LEU A 133 2.78 -3.63 -0.69
N ASN A 134 1.94 -4.50 -0.09
CA ASN A 134 1.50 -4.29 1.29
C ASN A 134 2.64 -4.53 2.29
N SER A 135 3.61 -5.38 2.00
CA SER A 135 4.74 -5.60 2.92
C SER A 135 5.74 -4.45 2.92
N ILE A 136 6.08 -3.89 1.76
CA ILE A 136 6.98 -2.74 1.71
C ILE A 136 6.29 -1.50 2.33
N LEU A 137 4.97 -1.35 2.16
CA LEU A 137 4.19 -0.33 2.88
C LEU A 137 4.20 -0.59 4.39
N ALA A 138 3.99 -1.82 4.84
CA ALA A 138 4.07 -2.16 6.26
C ALA A 138 5.43 -1.80 6.85
N LYS A 139 6.53 -2.09 6.14
CA LYS A 139 7.88 -1.67 6.55
C LYS A 139 7.99 -0.15 6.68
N LEU A 140 7.45 0.63 5.74
CA LEU A 140 7.43 2.10 5.82
C LEU A 140 6.71 2.58 7.07
N LEU A 141 5.46 2.14 7.25
CA LEU A 141 4.60 2.59 8.34
C LEU A 141 5.18 2.18 9.71
N SER A 142 5.67 0.96 9.85
CA SER A 142 6.34 0.51 11.08
C SER A 142 7.63 1.30 11.36
N THR A 143 8.39 1.67 10.34
CA THR A 143 9.59 2.51 10.50
C THR A 143 9.24 3.94 10.94
N MET A 144 8.05 4.42 10.58
CA MET A 144 7.49 5.70 11.05
C MET A 144 6.80 5.58 12.42
N GLY A 145 6.88 4.43 13.09
CA GLY A 145 6.35 4.21 14.44
C GLY A 145 4.87 3.83 14.51
N LEU A 146 4.20 3.58 13.39
CA LEU A 146 2.83 3.07 13.40
C LEU A 146 2.80 1.58 13.76
N HIS A 147 1.72 1.16 14.40
CA HIS A 147 1.49 -0.27 14.64
C HIS A 147 0.77 -0.88 13.43
N VAL A 148 1.41 -1.87 12.81
CA VAL A 148 0.91 -2.53 11.59
C VAL A 148 0.70 -4.02 11.84
N GLN A 149 -0.46 -4.55 11.42
CA GLN A 149 -0.76 -5.99 11.45
C GLN A 149 -1.00 -6.50 10.04
N TYR A 150 -0.45 -7.67 9.73
CA TYR A 150 -0.69 -8.39 8.48
C TYR A 150 -1.95 -9.23 8.59
N VAL A 151 -2.90 -9.03 7.68
CA VAL A 151 -4.17 -9.76 7.69
C VAL A 151 -4.36 -10.51 6.37
N PRO A 152 -4.46 -11.85 6.40
CA PRO A 152 -4.80 -12.63 5.23
C PRO A 152 -6.28 -12.47 4.88
N ALA A 153 -6.58 -12.37 3.60
CA ALA A 153 -7.94 -12.29 3.10
C ALA A 153 -8.17 -13.22 1.91
N ILE A 154 -9.40 -13.70 1.81
CA ILE A 154 -9.90 -14.50 0.72
C ILE A 154 -10.55 -13.55 -0.29
N VAL A 155 -10.19 -13.69 -1.56
CA VAL A 155 -10.70 -12.83 -2.64
C VAL A 155 -12.03 -13.38 -3.12
N HIS A 156 -13.04 -12.51 -3.24
CA HIS A 156 -14.30 -12.86 -3.86
C HIS A 156 -14.13 -13.00 -5.39
N ARG A 157 -14.53 -14.15 -5.91
CA ARG A 157 -14.68 -14.50 -7.34
C ARG A 157 -16.11 -15.01 -7.57
N PRO A 158 -16.98 -14.20 -8.20
CA PRO A 158 -18.38 -14.57 -8.44
C PRO A 158 -18.57 -15.90 -9.20
N ASP A 159 -17.56 -16.28 -9.98
CA ASP A 159 -17.46 -17.45 -10.84
C ASP A 159 -16.68 -18.63 -10.20
N GLY A 160 -16.41 -18.58 -8.89
CA GLY A 160 -15.78 -19.65 -8.11
C GLY A 160 -16.72 -20.80 -7.74
N ASP A 161 -16.14 -21.94 -7.34
CA ASP A 161 -16.83 -23.24 -7.21
C ASP A 161 -17.72 -23.39 -5.94
N ASP A 162 -17.62 -22.49 -4.95
CA ASP A 162 -18.26 -22.62 -3.61
C ASP A 162 -19.24 -21.47 -3.27
N ASP A 163 -18.83 -20.53 -2.41
CA ASP A 163 -19.60 -19.39 -1.89
C ASP A 163 -19.24 -18.05 -2.56
N GLY A 164 -18.55 -18.14 -3.70
CA GLY A 164 -17.95 -17.01 -4.38
C GLY A 164 -16.62 -16.54 -3.79
N PHE A 165 -16.01 -17.24 -2.82
CA PHE A 165 -14.68 -16.90 -2.30
C PHE A 165 -13.61 -17.93 -2.70
N ASP A 166 -12.49 -17.45 -3.24
CA ASP A 166 -11.40 -18.29 -3.76
C ASP A 166 -10.46 -18.75 -2.63
N HIS A 167 -10.87 -19.80 -1.92
CA HIS A 167 -10.10 -20.36 -0.82
C HIS A 167 -8.84 -21.11 -1.29
N PRO A 168 -7.77 -21.13 -0.46
CA PRO A 168 -7.59 -20.40 0.81
C PRO A 168 -7.18 -18.93 0.59
N ALA A 169 -6.91 -18.17 1.66
CA ALA A 169 -6.56 -16.75 1.57
C ALA A 169 -5.33 -16.49 0.66
N THR A 170 -5.57 -15.77 -0.45
CA THR A 170 -4.56 -15.42 -1.46
C THR A 170 -4.23 -13.92 -1.49
N HIS A 171 -4.77 -13.15 -0.54
CA HIS A 171 -4.54 -11.70 -0.45
C HIS A 171 -4.00 -11.29 0.93
N LEU A 172 -3.22 -10.23 0.96
CA LEU A 172 -2.72 -9.58 2.17
C LEU A 172 -3.21 -8.13 2.16
N PHE A 173 -3.76 -7.67 3.28
CA PHE A 173 -3.95 -6.25 3.57
C PHE A 173 -3.39 -5.91 4.97
N LEU A 174 -3.39 -4.63 5.33
CA LEU A 174 -2.87 -4.15 6.60
C LEU A 174 -3.98 -3.57 7.50
N LEU A 175 -3.89 -3.85 8.80
CA LEU A 175 -4.56 -3.04 9.83
C LEU A 175 -3.53 -2.14 10.51
N VAL A 176 -3.82 -0.85 10.55
CA VAL A 176 -2.88 0.18 11.00
C VAL A 176 -3.48 0.98 12.16
N ARG A 177 -2.70 1.19 13.24
CA ARG A 177 -2.98 2.19 14.28
C ARG A 177 -1.93 3.30 14.23
N LEU A 178 -2.37 4.53 14.37
CA LEU A 178 -1.51 5.72 14.28
C LEU A 178 -0.74 6.00 15.57
N ASP A 179 -1.29 5.60 16.72
CA ASP A 179 -0.72 5.79 18.05
C ASP A 179 -1.07 4.56 18.92
N ASP A 180 -0.18 4.17 19.81
CA ASP A 180 -0.41 3.08 20.78
C ASP A 180 -1.51 3.41 21.79
N HIS A 181 -1.82 4.70 21.98
CA HIS A 181 -2.90 5.16 22.84
C HIS A 181 -4.24 5.27 22.13
N ASP A 182 -4.29 5.14 20.80
CA ASP A 182 -5.52 5.14 20.03
C ASP A 182 -6.03 3.70 19.84
N SER A 183 -7.32 3.51 20.10
CA SER A 183 -8.01 2.23 19.83
C SER A 183 -8.43 2.08 18.36
N GLN A 184 -8.46 3.18 17.59
CA GLN A 184 -8.92 3.18 16.21
C GLN A 184 -7.91 2.51 15.27
N GLN A 185 -8.40 1.54 14.50
CA GLN A 185 -7.66 0.89 13.43
C GLN A 185 -8.13 1.36 12.06
N TYR A 186 -7.24 1.28 11.08
CA TYR A 186 -7.55 1.58 9.69
C TYR A 186 -7.21 0.38 8.81
N PHE A 187 -8.16 -0.01 7.96
CA PHE A 187 -7.93 -0.94 6.86
C PHE A 187 -7.15 -0.20 5.77
N VAL A 188 -5.99 -0.74 5.41
CA VAL A 188 -5.09 -0.18 4.40
C VAL A 188 -4.72 -1.28 3.41
N ASP A 189 -4.87 -1.00 2.13
CA ASP A 189 -4.51 -1.92 1.06
C ASP A 189 -4.04 -1.16 -0.17
N VAL A 190 -2.81 -1.43 -0.59
CA VAL A 190 -2.22 -0.89 -1.82
C VAL A 190 -1.95 -1.98 -2.87
N GLY A 191 -2.42 -3.21 -2.61
CA GLY A 191 -2.05 -4.43 -3.33
C GLY A 191 -3.19 -5.13 -4.06
N PHE A 192 -4.44 -4.69 -3.93
CA PHE A 192 -5.60 -5.33 -4.58
C PHE A 192 -5.72 -5.01 -6.10
N GLY A 193 -4.98 -4.03 -6.61
CA GLY A 193 -5.06 -3.55 -8.00
C GLY A 193 -6.08 -2.43 -8.23
N GLU A 194 -7.23 -2.43 -7.54
CA GLU A 194 -8.12 -1.26 -7.43
C GLU A 194 -8.78 -1.19 -6.02
N PRO A 195 -7.98 -1.03 -4.95
CA PRO A 195 -8.53 -0.80 -3.61
C PRO A 195 -9.11 0.62 -3.48
N ALA A 196 -9.72 0.91 -2.34
CA ALA A 196 -10.01 2.29 -1.94
C ALA A 196 -8.69 3.08 -1.82
N ILE A 197 -8.64 4.31 -2.33
CA ILE A 197 -7.39 5.09 -2.31
C ILE A 197 -7.05 5.66 -0.93
N HIS A 198 -8.03 5.75 -0.05
CA HIS A 198 -7.86 6.19 1.34
C HIS A 198 -8.17 5.06 2.30
N PRO A 199 -7.50 5.01 3.47
CA PRO A 199 -7.80 4.02 4.50
C PRO A 199 -9.23 4.10 5.00
N LEU A 200 -9.82 2.95 5.32
CA LEU A 200 -11.16 2.86 5.92
C LEU A 200 -11.04 2.69 7.43
N ARG A 201 -11.93 3.30 8.22
CA ARG A 201 -12.04 3.02 9.65
C ARG A 201 -12.48 1.58 9.86
N TYR A 202 -11.74 0.85 10.69
CA TYR A 202 -11.97 -0.57 10.96
C TYR A 202 -12.37 -0.81 12.44
N PRO A 203 -13.32 -1.73 12.72
CA PRO A 203 -14.14 -2.46 11.76
C PRO A 203 -15.39 -1.69 11.31
N ALA A 204 -15.78 -0.61 12.01
CA ALA A 204 -16.93 0.25 11.67
C ALA A 204 -18.09 -0.52 11.01
N LEU A 205 -18.55 -1.59 11.67
CA LEU A 205 -19.43 -2.59 11.07
C LEU A 205 -20.74 -1.94 10.60
N ASP A 206 -21.17 -2.34 9.40
CA ASP A 206 -22.34 -1.83 8.67
C ASP A 206 -22.33 -0.32 8.37
N GLU A 207 -21.25 0.40 8.69
CA GLU A 207 -21.10 1.81 8.38
C GLU A 207 -20.62 1.99 6.93
N ILE A 208 -21.39 2.77 6.15
CA ILE A 208 -20.99 3.15 4.79
C ILE A 208 -19.91 4.22 4.87
N GLN A 209 -18.76 3.92 4.28
CA GLN A 209 -17.63 4.83 4.17
C GLN A 209 -17.45 5.23 2.70
N ILE A 210 -17.17 6.51 2.45
CA ILE A 210 -16.96 7.05 1.09
C ILE A 210 -15.56 7.67 1.05
N THR A 211 -14.70 7.13 0.20
CA THR A 211 -13.33 7.65 0.01
C THR A 211 -13.29 8.70 -1.10
N ALA A 212 -12.16 9.42 -1.23
CA ALA A 212 -12.11 10.65 -2.03
C ALA A 212 -12.32 10.48 -3.55
N GLU A 213 -12.18 9.28 -4.08
CA GLU A 213 -12.58 8.92 -5.45
C GLU A 213 -14.09 8.72 -5.61
N GLY A 214 -14.85 8.61 -4.51
CA GLY A 214 -16.29 8.33 -4.51
C GLY A 214 -16.66 6.86 -4.29
N MET A 215 -15.67 6.00 -4.01
CA MET A 215 -15.90 4.58 -3.74
C MET A 215 -16.65 4.41 -2.41
N GLN A 216 -17.76 3.66 -2.44
CA GLN A 216 -18.55 3.34 -1.26
C GLN A 216 -18.23 1.93 -0.77
N SER A 217 -17.85 1.81 0.50
CA SER A 217 -17.41 0.55 1.12
C SER A 217 -18.08 0.34 2.46
N ARG A 218 -18.25 -0.93 2.86
CA ARG A 218 -18.70 -1.30 4.21
C ARG A 218 -18.12 -2.64 4.64
N PHE A 219 -17.98 -2.82 5.95
CA PHE A 219 -17.61 -4.09 6.58
C PHE A 219 -18.87 -4.76 7.11
N VAL A 220 -19.14 -5.99 6.68
CA VAL A 220 -20.34 -6.75 7.04
C VAL A 220 -19.92 -7.98 7.85
N PRO A 221 -20.52 -8.25 9.02
CA PRO A 221 -20.25 -9.46 9.77
C PRO A 221 -20.80 -10.70 9.04
N ASP A 222 -20.01 -11.78 8.99
CA ASP A 222 -20.39 -13.07 8.41
C ASP A 222 -19.92 -14.21 9.34
N GLY A 223 -20.73 -14.55 10.34
CA GLY A 223 -20.37 -15.56 11.34
C GLY A 223 -19.15 -15.12 12.18
N THR A 224 -18.04 -15.83 12.04
CA THR A 224 -16.75 -15.47 12.65
C THR A 224 -15.91 -14.54 11.79
N ASP A 225 -16.34 -14.29 10.56
CA ASP A 225 -15.60 -13.55 9.56
C ASP A 225 -16.17 -12.13 9.39
N ILE A 226 -15.41 -11.29 8.69
CA ILE A 226 -15.84 -10.00 8.17
C ILE A 226 -15.70 -10.02 6.65
N VAL A 227 -16.72 -9.51 5.96
CA VAL A 227 -16.72 -9.28 4.52
C VAL A 227 -16.59 -7.79 4.24
N LEU A 228 -15.62 -7.42 3.42
CA LEU A 228 -15.56 -6.11 2.80
C LEU A 228 -16.39 -6.11 1.52
N GLU A 229 -17.41 -5.26 1.50
CA GLU A 229 -18.23 -5.02 0.33
C GLU A 229 -17.97 -3.64 -0.25
N TYR A 230 -18.07 -3.55 -1.56
CA TYR A 230 -18.04 -2.29 -2.31
C TYR A 230 -19.32 -2.16 -3.12
N LYS A 231 -19.81 -0.94 -3.28
CA LYS A 231 -20.94 -0.69 -4.16
C LYS A 231 -20.47 -0.68 -5.62
N LYS A 232 -21.14 -1.49 -6.47
CA LYS A 232 -20.94 -1.60 -7.92
C LYS A 232 -22.29 -1.76 -8.62
N GLY A 233 -22.56 -1.00 -9.68
CA GLY A 233 -23.88 -0.90 -10.32
C GLY A 233 -25.03 -0.58 -9.34
N GLY A 234 -24.78 0.17 -8.26
CA GLY A 234 -25.75 0.40 -7.19
C GLY A 234 -26.01 -0.81 -6.26
N VAL A 235 -25.32 -1.93 -6.48
CA VAL A 235 -25.44 -3.19 -5.72
C VAL A 235 -24.20 -3.38 -4.84
N TRP A 236 -24.39 -3.80 -3.59
CA TRP A 236 -23.28 -4.19 -2.73
C TRP A 236 -22.69 -5.52 -3.20
N THR A 237 -21.40 -5.50 -3.52
CA THR A 237 -20.66 -6.66 -4.02
C THR A 237 -19.56 -7.04 -3.04
N PRO A 238 -19.49 -8.31 -2.60
CA PRO A 238 -18.37 -8.79 -1.80
C PRO A 238 -17.04 -8.67 -2.54
N ARG A 239 -15.96 -8.44 -1.79
CA ARG A 239 -14.62 -8.30 -2.36
C ARG A 239 -13.56 -9.08 -1.61
N LEU A 240 -13.53 -8.95 -0.29
CA LEU A 240 -12.60 -9.64 0.59
C LEU A 240 -13.35 -10.23 1.77
N LYS A 241 -12.90 -11.38 2.25
CA LYS A 241 -13.37 -12.02 3.48
C LYS A 241 -12.19 -12.46 4.34
N TRP A 242 -12.27 -12.27 5.65
CA TRP A 242 -11.22 -12.69 6.58
C TRP A 242 -11.80 -12.97 7.97
N ASP A 243 -11.08 -13.76 8.77
CA ASP A 243 -11.42 -14.05 10.15
C ASP A 243 -11.39 -12.76 11.00
N ALA A 244 -12.47 -12.47 11.72
CA ALA A 244 -12.55 -11.30 12.60
C ALA A 244 -11.55 -11.37 13.77
N GLN A 245 -11.08 -12.57 14.13
CA GLN A 245 -10.05 -12.78 15.14
C GLN A 245 -8.65 -12.56 14.54
N ILE A 246 -8.18 -11.31 14.66
CA ILE A 246 -6.89 -10.91 14.13
C ILE A 246 -5.75 -11.40 15.03
N ASP A 247 -4.93 -12.31 14.50
CA ASP A 247 -3.64 -12.66 15.10
C ASP A 247 -2.65 -11.49 14.95
N ALA A 248 -2.35 -10.83 16.07
CA ALA A 248 -1.42 -9.71 16.12
C ALA A 248 0.06 -10.12 16.01
N THR A 249 0.37 -11.42 16.11
CA THR A 249 1.74 -11.94 16.05
C THR A 249 2.17 -12.34 14.64
N ARG A 250 1.24 -12.34 13.69
CA ARG A 250 1.47 -12.76 12.31
C ARG A 250 2.56 -11.94 11.63
N THR A 251 3.48 -12.63 10.98
CA THR A 251 4.58 -12.03 10.22
C THR A 251 4.39 -12.24 8.71
N LEU A 252 5.28 -11.66 7.90
CA LEU A 252 5.24 -11.83 6.45
C LEU A 252 5.50 -13.29 6.04
N GLU A 253 6.36 -14.00 6.79
CA GLU A 253 6.73 -15.39 6.52
C GLU A 253 5.51 -16.34 6.61
N ASP A 254 4.50 -15.99 7.40
CA ASP A 254 3.25 -16.77 7.51
C ASP A 254 2.45 -16.81 6.19
N PHE A 255 2.77 -15.92 5.23
CA PHE A 255 2.17 -15.88 3.90
C PHE A 255 2.87 -16.81 2.89
N ALA A 256 3.79 -17.68 3.31
CA ALA A 256 4.50 -18.60 2.42
C ALA A 256 3.57 -19.52 1.60
N GLN A 257 2.42 -19.91 2.15
CA GLN A 257 1.42 -20.69 1.40
C GLN A 257 0.71 -19.85 0.35
N CYS A 258 0.30 -18.62 0.71
CA CYS A 258 -0.26 -17.65 -0.24
C CYS A 258 0.73 -17.39 -1.39
N LEU A 259 2.02 -17.19 -1.07
CA LEU A 259 3.08 -17.01 -2.08
C LEU A 259 3.11 -18.17 -3.09
N LYS A 260 3.08 -19.42 -2.62
CA LYS A 260 3.10 -20.60 -3.50
C LYS A 260 1.92 -20.62 -4.47
N GLN A 261 0.74 -20.20 -4.01
CA GLN A 261 -0.47 -20.20 -4.84
C GLN A 261 -0.42 -19.11 -5.90
N VAL A 262 0.01 -17.90 -5.54
CA VAL A 262 0.11 -16.82 -6.52
C VAL A 262 1.26 -17.04 -7.50
N GLN A 263 2.27 -17.83 -7.14
CA GLN A 263 3.37 -18.23 -8.04
C GLN A 263 3.01 -19.40 -8.97
N ASP A 264 1.92 -20.14 -8.72
CA ASP A 264 1.52 -21.26 -9.58
C ASP A 264 1.27 -20.75 -11.00
N VAL A 265 1.91 -21.39 -11.99
CA VAL A 265 1.76 -21.03 -13.41
C VAL A 265 0.32 -21.18 -13.90
N ASN A 266 -0.47 -22.04 -13.26
CA ASN A 266 -1.86 -22.30 -13.59
C ASN A 266 -2.82 -21.32 -12.92
N CYS A 267 -2.38 -20.48 -11.97
CA CYS A 267 -3.25 -19.44 -11.42
C CYS A 267 -3.55 -18.37 -12.48
N ASN A 268 -4.60 -17.57 -12.26
CA ASN A 268 -4.99 -16.49 -13.19
C ASN A 268 -3.82 -15.56 -13.52
N PHE A 269 -2.95 -15.28 -12.55
CA PHE A 269 -1.79 -14.41 -12.74
C PHE A 269 -0.62 -15.10 -13.48
N GLY A 270 -0.48 -16.42 -13.36
CA GLY A 270 0.48 -17.19 -14.16
C GLY A 270 0.07 -17.29 -15.64
N GLN A 271 -1.23 -17.28 -15.90
CA GLN A 271 -1.81 -17.35 -17.24
C GLN A 271 -2.01 -15.98 -17.91
N LYS A 272 -2.05 -14.87 -17.15
CA LYS A 272 -2.39 -13.54 -17.67
C LYS A 272 -1.42 -12.49 -17.22
N THR A 273 -1.01 -11.62 -18.12
CA THR A 273 -0.27 -10.40 -17.76
C THR A 273 -1.26 -9.34 -17.29
N ILE A 274 -1.11 -8.85 -16.07
CA ILE A 274 -1.94 -7.80 -15.48
C ILE A 274 -1.03 -6.73 -14.87
N VAL A 275 -1.24 -5.48 -15.27
CA VAL A 275 -0.62 -4.31 -14.67
C VAL A 275 -1.68 -3.24 -14.44
N CYS A 276 -1.76 -2.71 -13.22
CA CYS A 276 -2.75 -1.71 -12.82
C CYS A 276 -2.10 -0.56 -12.07
N SER A 277 -2.58 0.66 -12.33
CA SER A 277 -2.28 1.85 -11.55
C SER A 277 -3.58 2.65 -11.42
N VAL A 278 -3.79 3.23 -10.23
CA VAL A 278 -5.01 3.99 -9.94
C VAL A 278 -4.66 5.32 -9.29
N THR A 279 -5.37 6.34 -9.71
CA THR A 279 -5.38 7.67 -9.09
C THR A 279 -6.79 7.94 -8.58
N ARG A 280 -7.04 9.14 -8.06
CA ARG A 280 -8.41 9.56 -7.73
C ARG A 280 -9.35 9.46 -8.93
N ASP A 281 -8.93 9.99 -10.08
CA ASP A 281 -9.82 10.15 -11.24
C ASP A 281 -9.69 9.03 -12.28
N TRP A 282 -8.52 8.40 -12.35
CA TRP A 282 -8.13 7.50 -13.45
C TRP A 282 -7.69 6.13 -12.97
N LYS A 283 -8.01 5.10 -13.75
CA LYS A 283 -7.43 3.76 -13.67
C LYS A 283 -6.84 3.38 -15.03
N TYR A 284 -5.62 2.87 -15.00
CA TYR A 284 -4.91 2.33 -16.15
C TYR A 284 -4.74 0.84 -15.95
N THR A 285 -5.07 0.05 -16.97
CA THR A 285 -4.93 -1.42 -16.91
C THR A 285 -4.35 -1.96 -18.19
N VAL A 286 -3.25 -2.70 -18.07
CA VAL A 286 -2.81 -3.65 -19.11
C VAL A 286 -3.29 -5.03 -18.70
N ALA A 287 -4.04 -5.67 -19.59
CA ALA A 287 -4.57 -7.01 -19.43
C ALA A 287 -4.26 -7.81 -20.70
N GLY A 288 -3.13 -8.53 -20.68
CA GLY A 288 -2.56 -9.20 -21.84
C GLY A 288 -2.24 -8.22 -22.96
N SER A 289 -2.90 -8.38 -24.11
CA SER A 289 -2.79 -7.48 -25.25
C SER A 289 -3.72 -6.27 -25.17
N LYS A 290 -4.41 -6.02 -24.05
CA LYS A 290 -5.39 -4.92 -23.97
C LYS A 290 -4.90 -3.85 -23.02
N PHE A 291 -4.93 -2.61 -23.47
CA PHE A 291 -4.78 -1.44 -22.62
C PHE A 291 -6.14 -0.75 -22.44
N LYS A 292 -6.54 -0.53 -21.18
CA LYS A 292 -7.81 0.11 -20.81
C LYS A 292 -7.53 1.35 -19.96
N VAL A 293 -8.31 2.40 -20.20
CA VAL A 293 -8.32 3.63 -19.42
C VAL A 293 -9.75 3.89 -18.94
N THR A 294 -9.93 4.03 -17.62
CA THR A 294 -11.20 4.40 -17.01
C THR A 294 -11.05 5.75 -16.29
N GLY A 295 -12.01 6.67 -16.45
CA GLY A 295 -11.99 8.03 -15.87
C GLY A 295 -12.30 9.15 -16.89
N PRO A 296 -12.38 10.44 -16.48
CA PRO A 296 -12.34 10.92 -15.11
C PRO A 296 -13.63 10.56 -14.36
N GLY A 297 -13.57 10.53 -13.02
CA GLY A 297 -14.69 10.06 -12.19
C GLY A 297 -14.88 8.55 -12.28
N ARG A 298 -13.76 7.79 -12.27
CA ARG A 298 -13.77 6.32 -12.38
C ARG A 298 -14.75 5.65 -11.41
N MET A 299 -14.99 6.26 -10.27
CA MET A 299 -16.14 5.97 -9.40
C MET A 299 -17.09 7.17 -9.49
N SER A 300 -18.30 6.97 -10.01
CA SER A 300 -19.35 7.99 -9.97
C SER A 300 -20.49 7.52 -9.09
N MET A 301 -21.16 8.45 -8.38
CA MET A 301 -22.30 8.13 -7.51
C MET A 301 -23.53 7.58 -8.27
N ALA A 302 -23.55 7.72 -9.60
CA ALA A 302 -24.63 7.26 -10.47
C ALA A 302 -24.29 5.95 -11.22
N ASP A 303 -22.99 5.72 -11.48
CA ASP A 303 -22.43 4.55 -12.16
C ASP A 303 -21.04 4.25 -11.57
N ASP A 304 -21.02 3.37 -10.58
CA ASP A 304 -19.88 2.69 -9.99
C ASP A 304 -19.45 1.54 -10.92
N GLY A 305 -18.70 1.91 -11.96
CA GLY A 305 -18.28 0.98 -13.02
C GLY A 305 -18.24 1.61 -14.40
N VAL A 306 -17.75 2.85 -14.52
CA VAL A 306 -17.67 3.55 -15.80
C VAL A 306 -16.93 2.67 -16.81
N ALA A 307 -17.59 2.38 -17.94
CA ALA A 307 -16.94 1.66 -19.04
C ALA A 307 -15.63 2.38 -19.40
N PRO A 308 -14.57 1.66 -19.81
CA PRO A 308 -13.33 2.30 -20.21
C PRO A 308 -13.62 3.40 -21.22
N VAL A 309 -13.16 4.62 -20.93
CA VAL A 309 -13.26 5.74 -21.88
C VAL A 309 -12.33 5.55 -23.07
N ALA A 310 -11.32 4.69 -22.92
CA ALA A 310 -10.51 4.21 -24.01
C ALA A 310 -10.14 2.73 -23.77
N ALA A 311 -10.16 1.96 -24.86
CA ALA A 311 -9.60 0.63 -24.92
C ALA A 311 -8.80 0.48 -26.21
N GLN A 312 -7.60 -0.05 -26.10
CA GLN A 312 -6.67 -0.28 -27.21
C GLN A 312 -6.24 -1.75 -27.20
N GLU A 313 -6.34 -2.41 -28.35
CA GLU A 313 -5.66 -3.68 -28.60
C GLU A 313 -4.20 -3.38 -28.97
N LEU A 314 -3.28 -4.11 -28.34
CA LEU A 314 -1.85 -4.00 -28.48
C LEU A 314 -1.38 -5.15 -29.37
N SER A 315 -0.84 -4.80 -30.54
CA SER A 315 -0.55 -5.75 -31.61
C SER A 315 0.75 -6.53 -31.39
N SER A 316 1.59 -6.09 -30.45
CA SER A 316 2.92 -6.66 -30.24
C SER A 316 3.42 -6.50 -28.80
N LYS A 317 4.44 -7.29 -28.45
CA LYS A 317 5.17 -7.15 -27.19
C LYS A 317 5.75 -5.74 -27.02
N ASP A 318 6.25 -5.13 -28.08
CA ASP A 318 6.88 -3.81 -27.99
C ASP A 318 5.86 -2.70 -27.72
N GLU A 319 4.63 -2.83 -28.24
CA GLU A 319 3.54 -1.93 -27.85
C GLU A 319 3.17 -2.09 -26.37
N VAL A 320 3.10 -3.32 -25.86
CA VAL A 320 2.88 -3.57 -24.42
C VAL A 320 3.97 -2.89 -23.60
N ARG A 321 5.24 -3.10 -23.95
CA ARG A 321 6.38 -2.52 -23.22
C ARG A 321 6.40 -1.00 -23.27
N SER A 322 6.06 -0.40 -24.42
CA SER A 322 5.94 1.05 -24.55
C SER A 322 4.83 1.64 -23.67
N ILE A 323 3.71 0.94 -23.52
CA ILE A 323 2.66 1.32 -22.57
C ILE A 323 3.13 1.17 -21.12
N LEU A 324 3.82 0.08 -20.78
CA LEU A 324 4.40 -0.14 -19.45
C LEU A 324 5.36 1.00 -19.04
N GLU A 325 6.22 1.44 -19.96
CA GLU A 325 7.13 2.57 -19.73
C GLU A 325 6.36 3.88 -19.58
N SER A 326 5.53 4.24 -20.56
CA SER A 326 4.91 5.57 -20.63
C SER A 326 3.78 5.79 -19.62
N LYS A 327 3.09 4.73 -19.17
CA LYS A 327 1.92 4.83 -18.28
C LYS A 327 2.16 4.31 -16.87
N PHE A 328 3.11 3.39 -16.69
CA PHE A 328 3.37 2.76 -15.39
C PHE A 328 4.80 3.02 -14.88
N GLY A 329 5.63 3.73 -15.65
CA GLY A 329 7.00 4.07 -15.25
C GLY A 329 7.94 2.87 -15.21
N ILE A 330 7.58 1.76 -15.87
CA ILE A 330 8.39 0.54 -15.88
C ILE A 330 9.36 0.61 -17.06
N ALA A 331 10.65 0.74 -16.77
CA ALA A 331 11.69 0.92 -17.78
C ALA A 331 11.73 -0.21 -18.84
N MET A 332 12.11 0.12 -20.07
CA MET A 332 12.17 -0.86 -21.17
C MET A 332 13.16 -2.01 -20.88
N GLU A 333 14.25 -1.73 -20.17
CA GLU A 333 15.26 -2.73 -19.80
C GLU A 333 14.68 -3.79 -18.85
N GLU A 334 13.73 -3.42 -18.01
CA GLU A 334 13.08 -4.29 -17.05
C GLU A 334 12.15 -5.33 -17.70
N THR A 335 11.68 -5.02 -18.90
CA THR A 335 10.70 -5.82 -19.65
C THR A 335 11.27 -6.46 -20.91
N GLU A 336 12.59 -6.40 -21.10
CA GLU A 336 13.29 -6.98 -22.25
C GLU A 336 12.98 -8.47 -22.45
N THR A 337 12.97 -9.22 -21.35
CA THR A 337 12.72 -10.67 -21.29
C THR A 337 11.25 -11.03 -21.09
N LEU A 338 10.33 -10.05 -21.17
CA LEU A 338 8.91 -10.30 -21.03
C LEU A 338 8.40 -11.31 -22.09
N ASP A 339 7.69 -12.32 -21.63
CA ASP A 339 7.06 -13.36 -22.43
C ASP A 339 5.53 -13.24 -22.35
N MET A 340 4.92 -12.87 -23.47
CA MET A 340 3.47 -12.71 -23.59
C MET A 340 2.77 -14.00 -24.04
N SER A 341 3.50 -15.09 -24.34
CA SER A 341 2.95 -16.29 -24.98
C SER A 341 1.79 -16.91 -24.21
N ARG A 342 1.93 -17.09 -22.89
CA ARG A 342 0.86 -17.63 -22.02
C ARG A 342 -0.35 -16.70 -21.97
N SER A 343 -0.10 -15.40 -21.82
CA SER A 343 -1.13 -14.38 -21.79
C SER A 343 -1.96 -14.38 -23.07
N LEU A 344 -1.32 -14.40 -24.23
CA LEU A 344 -1.99 -14.41 -25.53
C LEU A 344 -2.72 -15.73 -25.83
N ALA A 345 -2.31 -16.83 -25.21
CA ALA A 345 -2.92 -18.14 -25.36
C ALA A 345 -3.98 -18.47 -24.29
N ALA A 346 -4.21 -17.58 -23.32
CA ALA A 346 -5.13 -17.83 -22.21
C ALA A 346 -6.59 -17.92 -22.71
N GLU A 347 -7.31 -18.94 -22.24
CA GLU A 347 -8.72 -19.16 -22.58
C GLU A 347 -9.61 -17.98 -22.15
N ASP A 348 -10.71 -17.76 -22.89
CA ASP A 348 -11.67 -16.67 -22.64
C ASP A 348 -12.18 -16.66 -21.19
N LYS A 349 -12.41 -17.84 -20.59
CA LYS A 349 -12.87 -17.97 -19.21
C LYS A 349 -11.93 -17.28 -18.22
N VAL A 350 -10.62 -17.34 -18.49
CA VAL A 350 -9.63 -16.74 -17.62
C VAL A 350 -9.81 -15.21 -17.66
N TRP A 351 -10.27 -14.65 -18.80
CA TRP A 351 -10.45 -13.20 -19.03
C TRP A 351 -11.78 -12.66 -18.50
N ALA A 352 -12.71 -13.54 -18.11
CA ALA A 352 -13.99 -13.14 -17.53
C ALA A 352 -13.85 -12.61 -16.09
N THR A 353 -12.73 -12.89 -15.41
CA THR A 353 -12.57 -12.73 -13.96
C THR A 353 -12.00 -11.37 -13.50
N PHE A 354 -11.87 -10.34 -14.36
CA PHE A 354 -11.32 -9.02 -13.97
C PHE A 354 -11.90 -7.80 -14.72
#